data_AF-A0A847A6W6-F1
#
_entry.id   AF-A0A847A6W6-F1
#
_cell.length_a   1.000
_cell.length_b   1.000
_cell.length_c   1.000
_cell.angle_alpha   90.00
_cell.angle_beta   90.00
_cell.angle_gamma   90.00
#
_symmetry.space_group_name_H-M   'P 1'
#
loop_
_entity.id
_entity.type
_entity.pdbx_description
1 polymer ?
#
loop_
_entity_poly.entity_id
_entity_poly.type
_entity_poly.pdbx_seq_one_letter_code
_entity_poly.pdbx_strand_id
1 'polypeptide(L)'
;MALEIISPGLATTVQDRGRFGYYRYGIPQGGAMDQYSAALANRLAGNTPDEALLECTYLGPQLKSDVDAVIAVTGSPVEVLVDGESVAQNSRIELRAGQVLSFGVIKAGSKFFIAVAGGIDVPKVLGSRSTYPIGKMGGFEGRSVQAGDVLPVGTTLTTPLAPLNTAPADLIPTFEREMQVRV
;
A
#
# COMPACT_ATOMS: atom_id res chain seq x y z
N MET A 1 -10.33 6.65 -12.44
CA MET A 1 -10.12 6.66 -10.99
C MET A 1 -8.68 7.05 -10.76
N ALA A 2 -8.47 8.00 -9.86
CA ALA A 2 -7.17 8.35 -9.38
C ALA A 2 -7.19 8.63 -7.87
N LEU A 3 -6.03 8.44 -7.25
CA LEU A 3 -5.78 8.84 -5.87
C LEU A 3 -4.86 10.06 -5.89
N GLU A 4 -5.40 11.20 -5.48
CA GLU A 4 -4.64 12.43 -5.32
C GLU A 4 -3.90 12.42 -3.97
N ILE A 5 -2.60 12.73 -4.01
CA ILE A 5 -1.77 12.90 -2.83
C ILE A 5 -1.91 14.34 -2.33
N ILE A 6 -2.69 14.56 -1.28
CA ILE A 6 -2.77 15.88 -0.62
C ILE A 6 -1.47 16.17 0.13
N SER A 7 -0.99 15.18 0.90
CA SER A 7 0.31 15.22 1.54
C SER A 7 0.99 13.85 1.46
N PRO A 8 2.32 13.79 1.25
CA PRO A 8 3.00 12.53 0.91
C PRO A 8 3.35 11.64 2.11
N GLY A 9 3.20 12.14 3.34
CA GLY A 9 3.79 11.51 4.53
C GLY A 9 5.31 11.66 4.57
N LEU A 10 6.00 10.78 5.31
CA LEU A 10 7.46 10.86 5.45
C LEU A 10 8.18 10.21 4.27
N ALA A 11 7.81 8.98 3.92
CA ALA A 11 8.33 8.26 2.77
C ALA A 11 7.31 7.21 2.31
N THR A 12 6.52 7.61 1.31
CA THR A 12 5.49 6.78 0.69
C THR A 12 5.90 6.43 -0.74
N THR A 13 5.93 5.13 -1.06
CA THR A 13 6.34 4.63 -2.39
C THR A 13 5.37 3.59 -2.92
N VAL A 14 5.28 3.48 -4.24
CA VAL A 14 4.54 2.38 -4.88
C VAL A 14 5.39 1.11 -4.81
N GLN A 15 4.81 0.03 -4.30
CA GLN A 15 5.48 -1.26 -4.16
C GLN A 15 4.55 -2.40 -4.60
N ASP A 16 5.12 -3.43 -5.24
CA ASP A 16 4.49 -4.73 -5.44
C ASP A 16 5.36 -5.83 -4.82
N ARG A 17 5.34 -7.06 -5.36
CA ARG A 17 6.20 -8.17 -4.91
C ARG A 17 7.68 -8.01 -5.26
N GLY A 18 8.00 -7.00 -6.07
CA GLY A 18 9.33 -6.73 -6.56
C GLY A 18 9.63 -7.44 -7.88
N ARG A 19 10.89 -7.32 -8.26
CA ARG A 19 11.39 -7.47 -9.62
C ARG A 19 12.45 -8.55 -9.70
N PHE A 20 11.99 -9.78 -9.87
CA PHE A 20 12.82 -10.98 -9.80
C PHE A 20 13.68 -11.18 -11.06
N GLY A 21 14.84 -11.81 -10.91
CA GLY A 21 15.67 -12.29 -12.03
C GLY A 21 16.77 -11.33 -12.53
N TYR A 22 16.93 -10.14 -11.93
CA TYR A 22 17.88 -9.12 -12.39
C TYR A 22 19.10 -8.92 -11.48
N TYR A 23 19.25 -9.72 -10.43
CA TYR A 23 20.34 -9.55 -9.45
C TYR A 23 21.74 -9.70 -10.07
N ARG A 24 21.87 -10.56 -11.10
CA ARG A 24 23.12 -10.71 -11.89
C ARG A 24 23.60 -9.42 -12.56
N TYR A 25 22.73 -8.42 -12.69
CA TYR A 25 23.03 -7.10 -13.24
C TYR A 25 23.22 -6.04 -12.16
N GLY A 26 23.33 -6.43 -10.88
CA GLY A 26 23.42 -5.51 -9.74
C GLY A 26 22.10 -4.81 -9.41
N ILE A 27 21.00 -5.30 -9.95
CA ILE A 27 19.69 -4.69 -9.79
C ILE A 27 18.92 -5.42 -8.68
N PRO A 28 18.57 -4.75 -7.56
CA PRO A 28 17.86 -5.39 -6.47
C PRO A 28 16.43 -5.75 -6.86
N GLN A 29 15.83 -6.68 -6.10
CA GLN A 29 14.43 -7.07 -6.29
C GLN A 29 13.48 -5.90 -6.00
N GLY A 30 13.75 -5.08 -4.98
CA GLY A 30 12.77 -4.12 -4.48
C GLY A 30 11.56 -4.85 -3.88
N GLY A 31 10.37 -4.28 -4.02
CA GLY A 31 9.17 -4.85 -3.41
C GLY A 31 8.81 -4.20 -2.08
N ALA A 32 7.61 -4.49 -1.61
CA ALA A 32 7.22 -4.20 -0.23
C ALA A 32 8.21 -4.85 0.75
N MET A 33 8.62 -4.12 1.78
CA MET A 33 9.55 -4.60 2.79
C MET A 33 8.93 -5.74 3.62
N ASP A 34 7.65 -5.61 3.97
CA ASP A 34 6.85 -6.65 4.60
C ASP A 34 5.83 -7.18 3.59
N GLN A 35 6.24 -8.26 2.91
CA GLN A 35 5.45 -8.92 1.88
C GLN A 35 4.15 -9.53 2.44
N TYR A 36 4.12 -9.92 3.72
CA TYR A 36 2.94 -10.54 4.32
C TYR A 36 1.84 -9.49 4.55
N SER A 37 2.18 -8.38 5.19
CA SER A 37 1.24 -7.28 5.41
C SER A 37 0.75 -6.70 4.09
N ALA A 38 1.63 -6.52 3.10
CA ALA A 38 1.26 -6.09 1.75
C ALA A 38 0.25 -7.03 1.08
N ALA A 39 0.48 -8.35 1.14
CA ALA A 39 -0.44 -9.34 0.61
C ALA A 39 -1.80 -9.32 1.34
N LEU A 40 -1.80 -9.12 2.66
CA LEU A 40 -3.03 -9.00 3.45
C LEU A 40 -3.84 -7.76 3.04
N ALA A 41 -3.19 -6.61 2.85
CA ALA A 41 -3.87 -5.40 2.35
C ALA A 41 -4.52 -5.64 0.99
N ASN A 42 -3.77 -6.21 0.05
CA ASN A 42 -4.29 -6.55 -1.27
C ASN A 42 -5.49 -7.51 -1.16
N ARG A 43 -5.40 -8.54 -0.31
CA ARG A 43 -6.49 -9.52 -0.14
C ARG A 43 -7.77 -8.89 0.40
N LEU A 44 -7.67 -7.95 1.34
CA LEU A 44 -8.79 -7.20 1.91
C LEU A 44 -9.41 -6.22 0.91
N ALA A 45 -8.59 -5.58 0.08
CA ALA A 45 -9.04 -4.74 -1.02
C ALA A 45 -9.67 -5.54 -2.19
N GLY A 46 -9.54 -6.87 -2.18
CA GLY A 46 -10.06 -7.77 -3.22
C GLY A 46 -9.09 -8.02 -4.38
N ASN A 47 -7.83 -7.65 -4.21
CA ASN A 47 -6.76 -7.82 -5.20
C ASN A 47 -6.06 -9.18 -5.06
N THR A 48 -5.31 -9.55 -6.09
CA THR A 48 -4.25 -10.56 -5.94
C THR A 48 -3.08 -9.99 -5.12
N PRO A 49 -2.25 -10.83 -4.47
CA PRO A 49 -1.06 -10.36 -3.76
C PRO A 49 -0.03 -9.65 -4.63
N ASP A 50 -0.12 -9.76 -5.96
CA ASP A 50 0.85 -9.21 -6.91
C ASP A 50 0.55 -7.75 -7.29
N GLU A 51 -0.63 -7.24 -6.93
CA GLU A 51 -1.00 -5.87 -7.25
C GLU A 51 -0.17 -4.85 -6.48
N ALA A 52 0.11 -3.73 -7.15
CA ALA A 52 0.87 -2.65 -6.54
C ALA A 52 0.02 -1.85 -5.55
N LEU A 53 0.65 -1.46 -4.45
CA LEU A 53 0.05 -0.70 -3.36
C LEU A 53 1.03 0.37 -2.86
N LEU A 54 0.61 1.17 -1.89
CA LEU A 54 1.49 2.14 -1.26
C LEU A 54 2.14 1.55 0.00
N GLU A 55 3.46 1.58 0.07
CA GLU A 55 4.21 1.36 1.29
C GLU A 55 4.51 2.71 1.95
N CYS A 56 4.06 2.88 3.20
CA CYS A 56 4.20 4.09 3.99
C CYS A 56 5.15 3.85 5.16
N THR A 57 6.11 4.75 5.37
CA THR A 57 7.11 4.63 6.46
C THR A 57 6.86 5.68 7.54
N TYR A 58 6.60 5.25 8.78
CA TYR A 58 6.30 6.04 10.00
C TYR A 58 5.09 6.99 9.94
N LEU A 59 5.00 7.85 8.93
CA LEU A 59 3.91 8.82 8.74
C LEU A 59 3.31 8.63 7.35
N GLY A 60 2.00 8.38 7.32
CA GLY A 60 1.25 8.13 6.08
C GLY A 60 0.92 9.39 5.28
N PRO A 61 0.49 9.20 4.04
CA PRO A 61 -0.03 10.27 3.20
C PRO A 61 -1.46 10.67 3.60
N GLN A 62 -1.90 11.84 3.15
CA GLN A 62 -3.32 12.15 3.01
C GLN A 62 -3.71 11.93 1.55
N LEU A 63 -4.75 11.14 1.33
CA LEU A 63 -5.18 10.70 -0.01
C LEU A 63 -6.63 11.13 -0.23
N LYS A 64 -6.94 11.67 -1.42
CA LYS A 64 -8.31 11.92 -1.85
C LYS A 64 -8.65 11.05 -3.03
N SER A 65 -9.80 10.39 -3.01
CA SER A 65 -10.29 9.67 -4.18
C SER A 65 -11.25 10.54 -5.00
N ASP A 66 -11.12 10.49 -6.32
CA ASP A 66 -12.02 11.20 -7.24
C ASP A 66 -13.34 10.45 -7.51
N VAL A 67 -13.42 9.17 -7.12
CA VAL A 67 -14.58 8.29 -7.27
C VAL A 67 -14.76 7.42 -6.03
N ASP A 68 -15.86 6.68 -5.96
CA ASP A 68 -16.03 5.65 -4.94
C ASP A 68 -14.95 4.57 -5.07
N ALA A 69 -14.32 4.22 -3.95
CA ALA A 69 -13.15 3.36 -3.88
C ALA A 69 -13.25 2.38 -2.72
N VAL A 70 -12.59 1.23 -2.88
CA VAL A 70 -12.41 0.24 -1.81
C VAL A 70 -10.93 0.20 -1.46
N ILE A 71 -10.62 0.43 -0.20
CA ILE A 71 -9.26 0.49 0.32
C ILE A 71 -9.10 -0.51 1.47
N ALA A 72 -7.88 -0.96 1.71
CA ALA A 72 -7.51 -1.66 2.93
C ALA A 72 -6.15 -1.17 3.45
N VAL A 73 -6.02 -1.11 4.77
CA VAL A 73 -4.79 -0.68 5.45
C VAL A 73 -4.33 -1.78 6.41
N THR A 74 -3.07 -2.20 6.30
CA THR A 74 -2.48 -3.26 7.13
C THR A 74 -1.04 -2.93 7.51
N GLY A 75 -0.38 -3.82 8.26
CA GLY A 75 0.99 -3.64 8.70
C GLY A 75 1.04 -2.94 10.05
N SER A 76 2.03 -2.05 10.23
CA SER A 76 2.26 -1.38 11.51
C SER A 76 0.97 -0.74 12.07
N PRO A 77 0.67 -0.88 13.37
CA PRO A 77 -0.59 -0.38 13.93
C PRO A 77 -0.67 1.14 13.83
N VAL A 78 -1.69 1.63 13.14
CA VAL A 78 -1.89 3.06 12.87
C VAL A 78 -3.37 3.40 12.96
N GLU A 79 -3.67 4.59 13.46
CA GLU A 79 -5.04 5.11 13.39
C GLU A 79 -5.34 5.49 11.93
N VAL A 80 -6.45 4.96 11.40
CA VAL A 80 -6.92 5.22 10.04
C VAL A 80 -8.16 6.10 10.14
N LEU A 81 -8.17 7.20 9.38
CA LEU A 81 -9.21 8.22 9.45
C LEU A 81 -9.82 8.44 8.06
N VAL A 82 -11.14 8.46 7.96
CA VAL A 82 -11.88 8.91 6.78
C VAL A 82 -12.61 10.20 7.13
N ASP A 83 -12.26 11.31 6.48
CA ASP A 83 -12.76 12.65 6.80
C ASP A 83 -12.63 13.02 8.30
N GLY A 84 -11.60 12.47 8.97
CA GLY A 84 -11.35 12.67 10.40
C GLY A 84 -12.06 11.69 11.33
N GLU A 85 -12.91 10.80 10.82
CA GLU A 85 -13.56 9.75 11.60
C GLU A 85 -12.73 8.47 11.61
N SER A 86 -12.56 7.88 12.79
CA SER A 86 -11.76 6.66 12.98
C SER A 86 -12.45 5.43 12.37
N VAL A 87 -11.70 4.71 11.55
CA VAL A 87 -12.13 3.43 10.93
C VAL A 87 -11.17 2.32 11.29
N ALA A 88 -11.65 1.07 11.21
CA ALA A 88 -10.86 -0.09 11.58
C ALA A 88 -9.71 -0.36 10.58
N GLN A 89 -8.48 -0.40 11.07
CA GLN A 89 -7.37 -1.02 10.33
C GLN A 89 -7.61 -2.53 10.14
N ASN A 90 -6.92 -3.16 9.18
CA ASN A 90 -7.04 -4.58 8.86
C ASN A 90 -8.46 -4.97 8.43
N SER A 91 -9.19 -4.00 7.87
CA SER A 91 -10.52 -4.16 7.33
C SER A 91 -10.66 -3.47 5.98
N ARG A 92 -11.71 -3.85 5.26
CA ARG A 92 -12.16 -3.21 4.03
C ARG A 92 -12.80 -1.87 4.38
N ILE A 93 -12.32 -0.81 3.76
CA ILE A 93 -12.76 0.57 3.94
C ILE A 93 -13.39 1.02 2.62
N GLU A 94 -14.64 1.47 2.67
CA GLU A 94 -15.28 2.12 1.53
C GLU A 94 -15.05 3.62 1.64
N LEU A 95 -14.43 4.21 0.61
CA LEU A 95 -14.34 5.65 0.45
C LEU A 95 -15.34 6.09 -0.62
N ARG A 96 -16.09 7.15 -0.33
CA ARG A 96 -16.90 7.83 -1.34
C ARG A 96 -16.05 8.84 -2.10
N ALA A 97 -16.47 9.16 -3.31
CA ALA A 97 -15.85 10.21 -4.11
C ALA A 97 -15.69 11.52 -3.30
N GLY A 98 -14.49 12.09 -3.32
CA GLY A 98 -14.15 13.32 -2.61
C GLY A 98 -13.70 13.15 -1.16
N GLN A 99 -13.89 11.98 -0.55
CA GLN A 99 -13.45 11.74 0.82
C GLN A 99 -11.93 11.63 0.93
N VAL A 100 -11.42 12.01 2.10
CA VAL A 100 -10.00 12.02 2.42
C VAL A 100 -9.67 10.90 3.40
N LEU A 101 -8.76 10.01 2.98
CA LEU A 101 -8.11 9.04 3.86
C LEU A 101 -6.86 9.67 4.47
N SER A 102 -6.73 9.60 5.78
CA SER A 102 -5.58 10.10 6.53
C SER A 102 -5.21 9.19 7.69
N PHE A 103 -4.08 9.47 8.34
CA PHE A 103 -3.51 8.59 9.35
C PHE A 103 -2.97 9.37 10.54
N GLY A 104 -3.07 8.75 11.72
CA GLY A 104 -2.29 9.16 12.89
C GLY A 104 -0.82 8.74 12.78
N VAL A 105 -0.12 8.77 13.92
CA VAL A 105 1.25 8.26 14.03
C VAL A 105 1.21 6.76 14.30
N ILE A 106 2.15 5.99 13.72
CA ILE A 106 2.25 4.56 14.02
C ILE A 106 2.55 4.33 15.51
N LYS A 107 1.98 3.27 16.08
CA LYS A 107 2.15 2.92 17.51
C LYS A 107 3.29 1.91 17.75
N ALA A 108 3.63 1.14 16.73
CA ALA A 108 4.70 0.15 16.74
C ALA A 108 5.12 -0.18 15.30
N GLY A 109 6.25 -0.88 15.12
CA GLY A 109 6.77 -1.20 13.79
C GLY A 109 7.34 0.02 13.06
N SER A 110 7.32 -0.01 11.73
CA SER A 110 7.89 1.05 10.88
C SER A 110 7.14 1.29 9.56
N LYS A 111 6.42 0.28 9.06
CA LYS A 111 5.78 0.31 7.74
C LYS A 111 4.36 -0.22 7.79
N PHE A 112 3.47 0.49 7.10
CA PHE A 112 2.11 0.05 6.85
C PHE A 112 1.78 0.23 5.37
N PHE A 113 0.74 -0.45 4.93
CA PHE A 113 0.44 -0.61 3.51
C PHE A 113 -0.98 -0.17 3.22
N ILE A 114 -1.17 0.54 2.11
CA ILE A 114 -2.47 1.01 1.64
C ILE A 114 -2.72 0.37 0.28
N ALA A 115 -3.63 -0.60 0.23
CA ALA A 115 -4.08 -1.21 -1.01
C ALA A 115 -5.40 -0.58 -1.43
N VAL A 116 -5.58 -0.36 -2.74
CA VAL A 116 -6.83 0.06 -3.36
C VAL A 116 -7.28 -1.03 -4.32
N ALA A 117 -8.58 -1.31 -4.37
CA ALA A 117 -9.13 -2.30 -5.27
C ALA A 117 -8.78 -1.95 -6.74
N GLY A 118 -8.21 -2.91 -7.48
CA GLY A 118 -7.65 -2.69 -8.82
C GLY A 118 -6.16 -2.36 -8.85
N GLY A 119 -5.55 -2.03 -7.71
CA GLY A 119 -4.12 -1.76 -7.58
C GLY A 119 -3.68 -0.40 -8.15
N ILE A 120 -2.48 0.06 -7.76
CA ILE A 120 -1.87 1.27 -8.32
C ILE A 120 -1.31 0.96 -9.71
N ASP A 121 -1.88 1.58 -10.76
CA ASP A 121 -1.58 1.23 -12.15
C ASP A 121 -0.48 2.10 -12.77
N VAL A 122 0.71 2.02 -12.19
CA VAL A 122 1.93 2.60 -12.78
C VAL A 122 2.57 1.63 -13.78
N PRO A 123 3.38 2.11 -14.76
CA PRO A 123 4.06 1.23 -15.70
C PRO A 123 4.98 0.21 -15.00
N LYS A 124 5.02 -1.02 -15.52
CA LYS A 124 6.00 -2.01 -15.10
C LYS A 124 7.37 -1.67 -15.69
N VAL A 125 8.39 -1.63 -14.85
CA VAL A 125 9.80 -1.60 -15.25
C VAL A 125 10.39 -2.96 -14.91
N LEU A 126 11.09 -3.59 -15.85
CA LEU A 126 11.62 -4.97 -15.78
C LEU A 126 10.67 -5.98 -15.10
N GLY A 127 9.37 -5.88 -15.36
CA GLY A 127 8.34 -6.82 -14.88
C GLY A 127 7.67 -6.47 -13.53
N SER A 128 8.01 -5.35 -12.90
CA SER A 128 7.45 -4.93 -11.60
C SER A 128 7.15 -3.43 -11.56
N ARG A 129 6.20 -3.06 -10.72
CA ARG A 129 5.78 -1.70 -10.38
C ARG A 129 6.49 -1.15 -9.15
N SER A 130 7.41 -1.89 -8.53
CA SER A 130 8.12 -1.44 -7.33
C SER A 130 9.06 -0.27 -7.60
N THR A 131 9.02 0.68 -6.67
CA THR A 131 9.93 1.82 -6.65
C THR A 131 11.32 1.37 -6.17
N TYR A 132 12.35 1.68 -6.94
CA TYR A 132 13.75 1.60 -6.54
C TYR A 132 14.37 3.02 -6.55
N PRO A 133 14.32 3.75 -5.42
CA PRO A 133 14.66 5.17 -5.38
C PRO A 133 16.11 5.48 -5.76
N ILE A 134 17.07 4.66 -5.32
CA ILE A 134 18.50 4.86 -5.61
C ILE A 134 18.76 4.85 -7.12
N GLY A 135 18.09 3.95 -7.84
CA GLY A 135 18.18 3.84 -9.30
C GLY A 135 17.16 4.67 -10.08
N LYS A 136 16.32 5.47 -9.40
CA LYS A 136 15.21 6.24 -9.98
C LYS A 136 14.35 5.41 -10.94
N MET A 137 13.91 4.23 -10.48
CA MET A 137 13.31 3.21 -11.34
C MET A 137 11.99 2.69 -10.77
N GLY A 138 11.01 2.43 -11.63
CA GLY A 138 9.73 1.83 -11.26
C GLY A 138 8.87 2.73 -10.37
N GLY A 139 7.75 2.22 -9.89
CA GLY A 139 6.81 2.99 -9.08
C GLY A 139 6.26 4.21 -9.81
N PHE A 140 5.97 5.26 -9.04
CA PHE A 140 5.59 6.55 -9.59
C PHE A 140 6.85 7.39 -9.85
N GLU A 141 7.23 7.51 -11.13
CA GLU A 141 8.39 8.30 -11.57
C GLU A 141 9.74 7.92 -10.92
N GLY A 142 9.89 6.71 -10.38
CA GLY A 142 11.13 6.27 -9.74
C GLY A 142 11.41 6.90 -8.37
N ARG A 143 10.41 7.52 -7.73
CA ARG A 143 10.57 8.27 -6.48
C ARG A 143 9.45 8.01 -5.47
N SER A 144 9.62 8.54 -4.27
CA SER A 144 8.50 8.70 -3.34
C SER A 144 7.46 9.67 -3.93
N VAL A 145 6.21 9.45 -3.58
CA VAL A 145 5.12 10.35 -3.97
C VAL A 145 5.29 11.72 -3.33
N GLN A 146 4.72 12.74 -3.95
CA GLN A 146 4.78 14.15 -3.58
C GLN A 146 3.36 14.73 -3.53
N ALA A 147 3.20 15.84 -2.82
CA ALA A 147 1.92 16.56 -2.81
C ALA A 147 1.54 17.00 -4.23
N GLY A 148 0.28 16.78 -4.60
CA GLY A 148 -0.25 17.04 -5.94
C GLY A 148 -0.05 15.89 -6.94
N ASP A 149 0.68 14.83 -6.59
CA ASP A 149 0.72 13.64 -7.43
C ASP A 149 -0.67 13.01 -7.56
N VAL A 150 -0.98 12.51 -8.74
CA VAL A 150 -2.25 11.84 -9.05
C VAL A 150 -1.93 10.43 -9.51
N LEU A 151 -2.15 9.46 -8.61
CA LEU A 151 -1.83 8.06 -8.87
C LEU A 151 -2.96 7.38 -9.64
N PRO A 152 -2.68 6.77 -10.81
CA PRO A 152 -3.68 5.98 -11.51
C PRO A 152 -4.02 4.71 -10.73
N VAL A 153 -5.30 4.32 -10.75
CA VAL A 153 -5.80 3.09 -10.15
C VAL A 153 -6.36 2.20 -11.26
N GLY A 154 -5.99 0.92 -11.23
CA GLY A 154 -6.43 -0.08 -12.19
C GLY A 154 -7.91 -0.42 -12.05
N THR A 155 -8.44 -1.15 -13.03
CA THR A 155 -9.80 -1.69 -12.96
C THR A 155 -9.86 -2.92 -12.05
N THR A 156 -10.94 -3.03 -11.27
CA THR A 156 -11.18 -4.22 -10.44
C THR A 156 -11.29 -5.49 -11.29
N LEU A 157 -10.77 -6.59 -10.76
CA LEU A 157 -10.85 -7.89 -11.43
C LEU A 157 -12.31 -8.30 -11.61
N THR A 158 -12.64 -8.81 -12.80
CA THR A 158 -13.98 -9.29 -13.16
C THR A 158 -14.38 -10.57 -12.44
N THR A 159 -13.42 -11.31 -11.86
CA THR A 159 -13.68 -12.45 -10.99
C THR A 159 -13.45 -12.03 -9.54
N PRO A 160 -14.50 -11.82 -8.74
CA PRO A 160 -14.34 -11.40 -7.36
C PRO A 160 -13.69 -12.54 -6.56
N LEU A 161 -12.58 -12.25 -5.87
CA LEU A 161 -12.22 -13.05 -4.71
C LEU A 161 -13.35 -12.92 -3.69
N ALA A 162 -13.68 -14.01 -2.97
CA ALA A 162 -14.68 -13.95 -1.91
C ALA A 162 -14.33 -12.79 -0.95
N PRO A 163 -15.28 -11.87 -0.67
CA PRO A 163 -14.97 -10.66 0.09
C PRO A 163 -14.50 -11.04 1.49
N LEU A 164 -13.32 -10.55 1.86
CA LEU A 164 -12.83 -10.59 3.23
C LEU A 164 -12.98 -9.18 3.79
N ASN A 165 -14.00 -8.96 4.63
CA ASN A 165 -14.28 -7.64 5.17
C ASN A 165 -13.29 -7.24 6.27
N THR A 166 -12.84 -8.20 7.08
CA THR A 166 -11.89 -7.97 8.16
C THR A 166 -10.93 -9.14 8.22
N ALA A 167 -9.65 -8.86 8.48
CA ALA A 167 -8.65 -9.90 8.68
C ALA A 167 -8.96 -10.68 9.97
N PRO A 168 -8.90 -12.02 9.96
CA PRO A 168 -8.88 -12.82 11.17
C PRO A 168 -7.73 -12.38 12.09
N ALA A 169 -8.00 -12.28 13.39
CA ALA A 169 -7.03 -11.74 14.36
C ALA A 169 -5.72 -12.53 14.43
N ASP A 170 -5.79 -13.85 14.22
CA ASP A 170 -4.65 -14.77 14.16
C ASP A 170 -3.77 -14.58 12.92
N LEU A 171 -4.29 -13.92 11.88
CA LEU A 171 -3.57 -13.58 10.66
C LEU A 171 -2.97 -12.17 10.69
N ILE A 172 -3.23 -11.38 11.74
CA ILE A 172 -2.65 -10.03 11.89
C ILE A 172 -1.29 -10.16 12.58
N PRO A 173 -0.18 -9.68 11.98
CA PRO A 173 1.13 -9.74 12.61
C PRO A 173 1.20 -8.92 13.91
N THR A 174 2.04 -9.37 14.83
CA THR A 174 2.40 -8.61 16.03
C THR A 174 3.63 -7.73 15.76
N PHE A 175 3.66 -6.54 16.36
CA PHE A 175 4.73 -5.55 16.17
C PHE A 175 5.39 -5.24 17.52
N GLU A 176 6.13 -6.21 18.04
CA GLU A 176 6.84 -6.07 19.31
C GLU A 176 8.14 -5.28 19.14
N ARG A 177 8.62 -4.66 20.22
CA ARG A 177 9.87 -3.89 20.21
C ARG A 177 11.10 -4.79 20.03
N GLU A 178 11.03 -6.00 20.56
CA GLU A 178 12.05 -7.04 20.41
C GLU A 178 11.40 -8.23 19.69
N MET A 179 12.09 -8.77 18.69
CA MET A 179 11.55 -9.87 17.89
C MET A 179 12.64 -10.93 17.67
N GLN A 180 12.27 -12.20 17.83
CA GLN A 180 13.12 -13.31 17.42
C GLN A 180 12.94 -13.54 15.92
N VAL A 181 14.04 -13.48 15.18
CA VAL A 181 14.04 -13.67 13.72
C VAL A 181 14.77 -14.98 13.41
N ARG A 182 14.12 -15.86 12.64
CA ARG A 182 14.77 -17.06 12.12
C ARG A 182 15.67 -16.67 10.95
N VAL A 183 16.93 -17.10 11.00
CA VAL A 183 17.92 -16.95 9.92
C VAL A 183 18.12 -18.26 9.16
#